data_AF-A0A073JPT5-F1
#
_entry.id   AF-A0A073JPT5-F1
#
_cell.length_a   1.000
_cell.length_b   1.000
_cell.length_c   1.000
_cell.angle_alpha   90.00
_cell.angle_beta   90.00
_cell.angle_gamma   90.00
#
_symmetry.space_group_name_H-M   'P 1'
#
loop_
_entity.id
_entity.type
_entity.pdbx_description
1 polymer ?
#
loop_
_entity_poly.entity_id
_entity_poly.type
_entity_poly.pdbx_seq_one_letter_code
_entity_poly.pdbx_strand_id
1 'polypeptide(L)'
;MHIDYMLSFKINILNGKEIARQQLNLTARPDVAKVYPRLYQSKKSGFNASFKLPTVSLDNLQLVLRFTDSKDGNGNTSDAWIDINRGMIKKI
;
A
#
# COMPACT_ATOMS: atom_id res chain seq x y z
N MET A 1 7.83 -21.28 5.45
CA MET A 1 7.58 -19.82 5.43
C MET A 1 6.11 -19.64 5.12
N HIS A 2 5.29 -19.47 6.16
CA HIS A 2 3.83 -19.50 6.11
C HIS A 2 3.36 -18.04 6.05
N ILE A 3 2.98 -17.57 4.87
CA ILE A 3 2.65 -16.15 4.60
C ILE A 3 1.13 -15.96 4.67
N ASP A 4 0.46 -16.54 5.66
CA ASP A 4 -1.00 -16.72 5.56
C ASP A 4 -1.84 -15.47 5.85
N TYR A 5 -1.25 -14.38 6.36
CA TYR A 5 -1.98 -13.13 6.58
C TYR A 5 -1.06 -11.92 6.42
N MET A 6 -0.65 -11.61 5.18
CA MET A 6 -0.05 -10.30 4.92
C MET A 6 -1.16 -9.25 4.93
N LEU A 7 -1.37 -8.64 6.09
CA LEU A 7 -2.14 -7.40 6.18
C LEU A 7 -1.39 -6.34 5.39
N SER A 8 -2.07 -5.80 4.39
CA SER A 8 -1.50 -4.80 3.51
C SER A 8 -1.90 -3.43 4.05
N PHE A 9 -0.92 -2.59 4.31
CA PHE A 9 -1.13 -1.22 4.74
C PHE A 9 -0.62 -0.28 3.66
N LYS A 10 -1.34 0.82 3.49
CA LYS A 10 -0.86 1.95 2.70
C LYS A 10 -0.56 3.09 3.67
N ILE A 11 0.70 3.50 3.70
CA ILE A 11 1.24 4.49 4.63
C ILE A 11 1.64 5.72 3.82
N ASN A 12 1.19 6.89 4.26
CA ASN A 12 1.60 8.18 3.73
C ASN A 12 2.66 8.77 4.65
N ILE A 13 3.80 9.11 4.07
CA ILE A 13 4.90 9.78 4.76
C ILE A 13 5.05 11.16 4.14
N LEU A 14 5.03 12.20 4.97
CA LEU A 14 5.27 13.58 4.56
C LEU A 14 6.49 14.10 5.30
N ASN A 15 7.49 14.57 4.56
CA ASN A 15 8.75 15.07 5.12
C ASN A 15 9.40 14.09 6.11
N GLY A 16 9.39 12.79 5.79
CA GLY A 16 9.98 11.73 6.62
C GLY A 16 9.16 11.32 7.84
N LYS A 17 7.95 11.85 8.02
CA LYS A 17 7.04 11.45 9.11
C LYS A 17 5.79 10.77 8.58
N GLU A 18 5.40 9.66 9.20
CA GLU A 18 4.12 9.01 8.94
C GLU A 18 2.98 9.95 9.35
N ILE A 19 2.12 10.31 8.39
CA ILE A 19 0.97 11.20 8.60
C ILE A 19 -0.37 10.47 8.49
N ALA A 20 -0.39 9.30 7.85
CA ALA A 20 -1.58 8.47 7.78
C ALA A 20 -1.21 7.02 7.46
N ARG A 21 -1.99 6.09 8.00
CA ARG A 21 -1.94 4.66 7.68
C ARG A 21 -3.35 4.13 7.53
N GLN A 22 -3.57 3.32 6.51
CA GLN A 22 -4.83 2.62 6.31
C GLN A 22 -4.55 1.16 5.99
N GLN A 23 -5.26 0.26 6.67
CA GLN A 23 -5.33 -1.14 6.30
C GLN A 23 -6.12 -1.29 5.01
N LEU A 24 -5.55 -2.00 4.05
CA LEU A 24 -6.13 -2.25 2.74
C LEU A 24 -7.04 -3.47 2.76
N ASN A 25 -8.20 -3.33 2.13
CA ASN A 25 -9.05 -4.45 1.78
C ASN A 25 -8.68 -4.90 0.36
N LEU A 26 -8.06 -6.08 0.26
CA LEU A 26 -7.63 -6.62 -1.02
C LEU A 26 -8.83 -7.18 -1.83
N THR A 27 -8.77 -6.98 -3.14
CA THR A 27 -9.80 -7.36 -4.11
C THR A 27 -9.21 -8.32 -5.15
N ALA A 28 -10.10 -9.08 -5.78
CA ALA A 28 -9.69 -10.11 -6.73
C ALA A 28 -9.15 -9.50 -8.04
N ARG A 29 -8.01 -10.00 -8.49
CA ARG A 29 -7.34 -9.68 -9.77
C ARG A 29 -6.96 -10.95 -10.51
N PRO A 30 -7.94 -11.67 -11.10
CA PRO A 30 -7.67 -12.91 -11.84
C PRO A 30 -6.80 -12.67 -13.08
N ASP A 31 -6.85 -11.49 -13.66
CA ASP A 31 -6.00 -11.03 -14.76
C ASP A 31 -4.52 -10.97 -14.35
N VAL A 32 -4.21 -10.45 -13.15
CA VAL A 32 -2.85 -10.44 -12.61
C VAL A 32 -2.37 -11.86 -12.30
N ALA A 33 -3.23 -12.72 -11.73
CA ALA A 33 -2.90 -14.12 -11.48
C ALA A 33 -2.62 -14.91 -12.76
N LYS A 34 -3.27 -14.57 -13.88
CA LYS A 34 -3.01 -15.20 -15.18
C LYS A 34 -1.62 -14.87 -15.72
N VAL A 35 -1.17 -13.63 -15.56
CA VAL A 35 0.17 -13.19 -16.02
C VAL A 35 1.26 -13.63 -15.05
N TYR A 36 0.97 -13.61 -13.74
CA TYR A 36 1.92 -13.91 -12.67
C TYR A 36 1.43 -15.07 -11.77
N PRO A 37 1.25 -16.29 -12.31
CA PRO A 37 0.63 -17.39 -11.58
C PRO A 37 1.48 -17.93 -10.42
N ARG A 38 2.81 -17.70 -10.46
CA ARG A 38 3.74 -18.13 -9.41
C ARG A 38 3.90 -17.11 -8.28
N LEU A 39 3.40 -15.88 -8.47
CA LEU A 39 3.45 -14.87 -7.41
C LEU A 39 2.33 -15.16 -6.41
N TYR A 40 2.74 -15.38 -5.17
CA TYR A 40 1.82 -15.57 -4.04
C TYR A 40 0.84 -14.39 -3.97
N GLN A 41 -0.44 -14.69 -3.76
CA GLN A 41 -1.54 -13.72 -3.67
C GLN A 41 -1.73 -12.80 -4.90
N SER A 42 -1.18 -13.16 -6.06
CA SER A 42 -1.45 -12.45 -7.34
C SER A 42 -2.95 -12.32 -7.62
N LYS A 43 -3.75 -13.33 -7.25
CA LYS A 43 -5.22 -13.34 -7.36
C LYS A 43 -5.92 -12.34 -6.43
N LYS A 44 -5.32 -11.94 -5.31
CA LYS A 44 -5.86 -10.98 -4.33
C LYS A 44 -4.93 -9.77 -4.20
N SER A 45 -4.52 -9.20 -5.32
CA SER A 45 -3.55 -8.09 -5.37
C SER A 45 -4.18 -6.72 -5.61
N GLY A 46 -5.46 -6.66 -5.98
CA GLY A 46 -6.11 -5.38 -6.26
C GLY A 46 -6.43 -4.64 -4.97
N PHE A 47 -6.24 -3.32 -4.94
CA PHE A 47 -6.68 -2.50 -3.83
C PHE A 47 -7.09 -1.11 -4.33
N ASN A 48 -7.99 -0.47 -3.58
CA ASN A 48 -8.31 0.94 -3.73
C ASN A 48 -8.26 1.56 -2.33
N ALA A 49 -7.57 2.69 -2.22
CA ALA A 49 -7.47 3.42 -0.97
C ALA A 49 -7.44 4.92 -1.27
N SER A 50 -8.28 5.64 -0.53
CA SER A 50 -8.44 7.08 -0.62
C SER A 50 -8.09 7.68 0.73
N PHE A 51 -7.24 8.70 0.71
CA PHE A 51 -6.79 9.39 1.91
C PHE A 51 -7.17 10.85 1.83
N LYS A 52 -7.70 11.38 2.94
CA LYS A 52 -7.76 12.82 3.14
C LYS A 52 -6.36 13.27 3.52
N LEU A 53 -5.72 13.99 2.62
CA LEU A 53 -4.43 14.60 2.88
C LEU A 53 -4.66 15.97 3.54
N PRO A 54 -3.76 16.40 4.44
CA PRO A 54 -3.81 17.74 5.00
C PRO A 54 -3.68 18.80 3.89
N THR A 55 -4.25 19.99 4.09
CA THR A 55 -4.25 21.10 3.12
C THR A 55 -2.87 21.75 2.91
N VAL A 56 -1.82 21.17 3.47
CA VAL A 56 -0.43 21.63 3.37
C VAL A 56 0.19 21.17 2.05
N SER A 57 1.40 21.68 1.74
CA SER A 57 2.13 21.19 0.58
C SER A 57 2.36 19.68 0.69
N LEU A 58 2.11 18.98 -0.42
CA LEU A 58 2.38 17.55 -0.59
C LEU A 58 3.77 17.31 -1.19
N ASP A 59 4.63 18.33 -1.19
CA ASP A 59 6.03 18.17 -1.55
C ASP A 59 6.66 17.11 -0.61
N ASN A 60 7.40 16.17 -1.21
CA ASN A 60 7.98 15.01 -0.52
C ASN A 60 6.95 14.04 0.10
N LEU A 61 5.72 13.98 -0.41
CA LEU A 61 4.81 12.89 -0.09
C LEU A 61 5.37 11.58 -0.65
N GLN A 62 5.58 10.61 0.23
CA GLN A 62 5.98 9.26 -0.12
C GLN A 62 4.87 8.29 0.24
N LEU A 63 4.72 7.27 -0.60
CA LEU A 63 3.74 6.23 -0.39
C LEU A 63 4.44 4.89 -0.17
N VAL A 64 4.09 4.24 0.94
CA VAL A 64 4.63 2.92 1.27
C VAL A 64 3.49 1.92 1.28
N LEU A 65 3.64 0.86 0.49
CA LEU A 65 2.84 -0.34 0.60
C LEU A 65 3.59 -1.31 1.51
N ARG A 66 3.06 -1.54 2.71
CA ARG A 66 3.64 -2.41 3.72
C ARG A 66 2.83 -3.68 3.85
N PHE A 67 3.50 -4.82 3.80
CA PHE A 67 2.92 -6.12 4.11
C PHE A 67 3.46 -6.61 5.44
N THR A 68 2.59 -7.08 6.33
CA THR A 68 2.99 -7.52 7.66
C THR A 68 2.15 -8.67 8.19
N ASP A 69 2.76 -9.47 9.06
CA ASP A 69 2.12 -10.57 9.80
C ASP A 69 1.37 -10.11 11.07
N SER A 70 1.44 -8.83 11.43
CA SER A 70 0.80 -8.29 12.62
C SER A 70 -0.39 -7.38 12.33
N LYS A 71 -1.43 -7.48 13.17
CA LYS A 71 -2.68 -6.68 13.09
C LYS A 71 -2.46 -5.18 13.25
N ASP A 72 -1.40 -4.78 13.95
CA ASP A 72 -1.04 -3.38 14.18
C ASP A 72 -0.11 -2.79 13.11
N GLY A 73 0.36 -3.59 12.15
CA GLY A 73 1.23 -3.11 11.08
C GLY A 73 2.72 -3.06 11.43
N ASN A 74 3.12 -3.51 12.63
CA ASN A 74 4.47 -3.32 13.19
C ASN A 74 5.24 -4.62 13.45
N GLY A 75 4.74 -5.76 12.97
CA GLY A 75 5.41 -7.06 13.08
C GLY A 75 6.59 -7.20 12.13
N ASN A 76 6.76 -8.37 11.52
CA ASN A 76 7.68 -8.51 10.40
C ASN A 76 7.08 -7.77 9.20
N THR A 77 7.83 -6.82 8.63
CA THR A 77 7.35 -5.95 7.57
C THR A 77 8.13 -6.14 6.28
N SER A 78 7.43 -6.03 5.15
CA SER A 78 8.03 -5.93 3.83
C SER A 78 7.44 -4.69 3.15
N ASP A 79 8.30 -3.72 2.88
CA ASP A 79 7.91 -2.40 2.39
C ASP A 79 8.26 -2.23 0.92
N ALA A 80 7.28 -1.80 0.14
CA ALA A 80 7.46 -1.33 -1.22
C ALA A 80 7.21 0.19 -1.25
N TRP A 81 8.24 0.93 -1.62
CA TRP A 81 8.19 2.37 -1.81
C TRP A 81 7.65 2.69 -3.20
N ILE A 82 6.63 3.55 -3.26
CA ILE A 82 5.99 3.97 -4.49
C ILE A 82 6.37 5.43 -4.73
N ASP A 83 7.09 5.66 -5.82
CA ASP A 83 7.40 7.01 -6.29
C ASP A 83 6.13 7.68 -6.80
N ILE A 84 5.68 8.70 -6.07
CA ILE A 84 4.51 9.46 -6.46
C ILE A 84 4.94 10.50 -7.51
N ASN A 85 4.70 10.20 -8.77
CA ASN A 85 4.80 11.22 -9.82
C ASN A 85 3.64 12.23 -9.67
N ARG A 86 3.92 13.53 -9.84
CA ARG A 86 2.92 14.61 -9.68
C ARG A 86 1.65 14.40 -10.53
N GLY A 87 1.74 13.72 -11.66
CA GLY A 87 0.58 13.36 -12.50
C GLY A 87 -0.35 12.28 -11.93
N MET A 88 0.08 11.55 -10.88
CA MET A 88 -0.74 10.54 -10.20
C MET A 88 -1.66 11.14 -9.12
N ILE A 89 -1.38 12.38 -8.68
CA ILE A 89 -2.19 13.06 -7.68
C ILE A 89 -3.34 13.77 -8.40
N LYS A 90 -4.54 13.19 -8.35
CA LYS A 90 -5.76 13.87 -8.78
C LYS A 90 -6.30 14.68 -7.61
N LYS A 91 -6.23 16.01 -7.71
CA LYS A 91 -6.95 16.93 -6.82
C LYS A 91 -8.43 16.83 -7.20
N ILE A 92 -9.25 16.29 -6.31
CA ILE A 92 -10.71 16.23 -6.44
C ILE A 92 -11.30 17.55 -5.92
#